data_AF-A0A0F9IYH4-F1
#
_entry.id   AF-A0A0F9IYH4-F1
#
_cell.length_a   1.000
_cell.length_b   1.000
_cell.length_c   1.000
_cell.angle_alpha   90.00
_cell.angle_beta   90.00
_cell.angle_gamma   90.00
#
_symmetry.space_group_name_H-M   'P 1'
#
loop_
_entity.id
_entity.type
_entity.pdbx_description
1 polymer ?
#
loop_
_entity_poly.entity_id
_entity_poly.type
_entity_poly.pdbx_seq_one_letter_code
_entity_poly.pdbx_strand_id
1 'polypeptide(L)'
;MRLPTVRHEAGDREGSQQGVQRQGFCQENCAACCQYIVLQVNPQYAENKDVKHWIELHGINLVKRDGALWAYIPTPCSALEGTRCSLYGTEERPKVCDVWPTSQAEIDDLKDHSGQECTYRFLKEGDK
;
A
#
# COMPACT_ATOMS: atom_id res chain seq x y z
N MET A 1 10.63 -43.86 6.78
CA MET A 1 11.49 -42.66 6.76
C MET A 1 10.63 -41.48 7.19
N ARG A 2 10.99 -40.75 8.25
CA ARG A 2 10.26 -39.58 8.77
C ARG A 2 10.95 -38.32 8.26
N LEU A 3 10.18 -37.39 7.66
CA LEU A 3 10.67 -36.08 7.23
C LEU A 3 10.94 -35.18 8.45
N PRO A 4 11.98 -34.33 8.43
CA PRO A 4 12.25 -33.39 9.50
C PRO A 4 11.24 -32.23 9.48
N THR A 5 10.66 -31.95 10.63
CA THR A 5 9.77 -30.81 10.86
C THR A 5 10.59 -29.53 10.88
N VAL A 6 10.44 -28.67 9.86
CA VAL A 6 11.05 -27.34 9.82
C VAL A 6 10.25 -26.42 10.76
N ARG A 7 10.84 -26.08 11.91
CA ARG A 7 10.32 -25.02 12.78
C ARG A 7 10.50 -23.69 12.05
N HIS A 8 9.38 -23.03 11.73
CA HIS A 8 9.39 -21.62 11.38
C HIS A 8 9.45 -20.83 12.68
N GLU A 9 10.62 -20.29 13.01
CA GLU A 9 10.73 -19.24 14.01
C GLU A 9 10.12 -17.98 13.39
N ALA A 10 8.91 -17.65 13.83
CA ALA A 10 8.29 -16.36 13.57
C ALA A 10 9.14 -15.29 14.25
N GLY A 11 10.01 -14.65 13.48
CA GLY A 11 10.69 -13.44 13.91
C GLY A 11 9.71 -12.29 13.92
N ASP A 12 9.12 -12.01 15.08
CA ASP A 12 8.45 -10.76 15.39
C ASP A 12 9.43 -9.60 15.18
N ARG A 13 9.33 -8.94 14.03
CA ARG A 13 9.80 -7.58 13.84
C ARG A 13 8.58 -6.66 13.78
N GLU A 14 7.88 -6.54 14.91
CA GLU A 14 7.08 -5.35 15.20
C GLU A 14 8.05 -4.17 15.33
N GLY A 15 8.32 -3.52 14.21
CA GLY A 15 8.89 -2.19 14.19
C GLY A 15 7.88 -1.24 14.85
N SER A 16 8.03 -1.07 16.15
CA SER A 16 7.33 -0.07 16.97
C SER A 16 7.47 1.33 16.35
N GLN A 17 6.48 1.74 15.54
CA GLN A 17 6.25 3.14 15.18
C GLN A 17 5.56 3.87 16.33
N GLN A 18 6.20 3.92 17.50
CA GLN A 18 5.74 4.75 18.61
C GLN A 18 5.94 6.23 18.22
N GLY A 19 4.84 6.97 18.09
CA GLY A 19 4.84 8.44 18.00
C GLY A 19 4.34 9.06 16.69
N VAL A 20 3.78 8.30 15.75
CA VAL A 20 3.18 8.86 14.51
C VAL A 20 1.69 8.55 14.48
N GLN A 21 0.86 9.58 14.61
CA GLN A 21 -0.60 9.42 14.55
C GLN A 21 -1.10 9.75 13.14
N ARG A 22 -1.80 8.79 12.52
CA ARG A 22 -2.51 9.01 11.26
C ARG A 22 -3.74 9.91 11.49
N GLN A 23 -3.84 10.98 10.72
CA GLN A 23 -5.03 11.83 10.64
C GLN A 23 -5.65 11.80 9.25
N GLY A 24 -6.92 12.20 9.16
CA GLY A 24 -7.70 12.15 7.92
C GLY A 24 -8.45 10.83 7.74
N PHE A 25 -9.29 10.79 6.71
CA PHE A 25 -10.07 9.62 6.33
C PHE A 25 -10.25 9.58 4.82
N CYS A 26 -10.71 8.44 4.31
CA CYS A 26 -11.11 8.28 2.90
C CYS A 26 -12.27 9.24 2.63
N GLN A 27 -11.99 10.34 1.91
CA GLN A 27 -12.96 11.32 1.45
C GLN A 27 -13.13 11.24 -0.07
N GLU A 28 -14.11 11.97 -0.59
CA GLU A 28 -14.21 12.26 -2.02
C GLU A 28 -12.85 12.76 -2.54
N ASN A 29 -12.33 12.13 -3.59
CA ASN A 29 -10.99 12.32 -4.19
C ASN A 29 -9.81 11.61 -3.50
N CYS A 30 -10.03 10.86 -2.41
CA CYS A 30 -8.97 10.10 -1.74
C CYS A 30 -9.38 8.63 -1.48
N ALA A 31 -9.63 7.91 -2.57
CA ALA A 31 -9.99 6.48 -2.57
C ALA A 31 -8.85 5.59 -3.09
N ALA A 32 -7.59 5.88 -2.76
CA ALA A 32 -6.45 5.16 -3.31
C ALA A 32 -6.42 3.65 -2.99
N CYS A 33 -6.90 3.21 -1.81
CA CYS A 33 -7.12 1.78 -1.53
C CYS A 33 -8.10 1.11 -2.53
N CYS A 34 -8.97 1.89 -3.16
CA CYS A 34 -9.91 1.43 -4.17
C CYS A 34 -9.42 1.67 -5.61
N GLN A 35 -8.27 2.31 -5.82
CA GLN A 35 -7.72 2.58 -7.16
C GLN A 35 -6.49 1.72 -7.46
N TYR A 36 -5.77 1.30 -6.42
CA TYR A 36 -4.55 0.54 -6.54
C TYR A 36 -4.54 -0.66 -5.59
N ILE A 37 -4.01 -1.77 -6.10
CA ILE A 37 -3.50 -2.85 -5.26
C ILE A 37 -2.01 -2.61 -5.07
N VAL A 38 -1.55 -2.54 -3.82
CA VAL A 38 -0.14 -2.40 -3.47
C VAL A 38 0.35 -3.68 -2.82
N LEU A 39 1.29 -4.38 -3.47
CA LEU A 39 1.81 -5.66 -3.01
C LEU A 39 3.33 -5.69 -3.04
N GLN A 40 3.92 -6.30 -2.01
CA GLN A 40 5.32 -6.67 -2.08
C GLN A 40 5.51 -7.79 -3.12
N VAL A 41 6.48 -7.63 -4.01
CA VAL A 41 6.77 -8.57 -5.10
C VAL A 41 8.24 -8.99 -5.08
N ASN A 42 8.60 -10.00 -5.89
CA ASN A 42 9.97 -10.49 -5.98
C ASN A 42 10.92 -9.38 -6.47
N PRO A 43 11.98 -9.01 -5.72
CA PRO A 43 12.94 -7.98 -6.13
C PRO A 43 13.57 -8.19 -7.51
N GLN A 44 13.68 -9.45 -7.96
CA GLN A 44 14.23 -9.80 -9.28
C GLN A 44 13.42 -9.19 -10.44
N TYR A 45 12.13 -8.86 -10.23
CA TYR A 45 11.31 -8.19 -11.24
C TYR A 45 11.85 -6.82 -11.63
N ALA A 46 12.59 -6.14 -10.74
CA ALA A 46 13.24 -4.87 -11.05
C ALA A 46 14.67 -5.02 -11.61
N GLU A 47 15.27 -6.21 -11.51
CA GLU A 47 16.65 -6.49 -11.94
C GLU A 47 16.71 -7.00 -13.38
N ASN A 48 15.70 -7.78 -13.79
CA ASN A 48 15.54 -8.21 -15.18
C ASN A 48 14.83 -7.12 -15.99
N LYS A 49 15.56 -6.49 -16.93
CA LYS A 49 15.05 -5.39 -17.75
C LYS A 49 13.82 -5.76 -18.60
N ASP A 50 13.78 -6.99 -19.13
CA ASP A 50 12.68 -7.44 -19.97
C ASP A 50 11.40 -7.64 -19.15
N VAL A 51 11.52 -8.31 -18.00
CA VAL A 51 10.41 -8.51 -17.05
C VAL A 51 9.91 -7.16 -16.52
N LYS A 52 10.82 -6.27 -16.11
CA LYS A 52 10.48 -4.93 -15.64
C LYS A 52 9.67 -4.19 -16.70
N HIS A 53 10.16 -4.17 -17.94
CA HIS A 53 9.48 -3.47 -19.04
C HIS A 53 8.10 -4.05 -19.33
N TRP A 54 7.97 -5.39 -19.36
CA TRP A 54 6.69 -6.05 -19.52
C TRP A 54 5.68 -5.66 -18.42
N ILE A 55 6.11 -5.59 -17.15
CA ILE A 55 5.26 -5.16 -16.03
C ILE A 55 4.81 -3.69 -16.21
N GLU A 56 5.76 -2.80 -16.52
CA GLU A 56 5.48 -1.37 -16.71
C GLU A 56 4.55 -1.11 -17.91
N LEU A 57 4.62 -1.93 -18.97
CA LEU A 57 3.68 -1.87 -20.10
C LEU A 57 2.23 -2.17 -19.71
N HIS A 58 1.99 -2.84 -18.58
CA HIS A 58 0.66 -3.05 -18.02
C HIS A 58 0.23 -1.92 -17.07
N GLY A 59 0.99 -0.82 -17.01
CA GLY A 59 0.73 0.31 -16.12
C GLY A 59 1.08 0.06 -14.66
N ILE A 60 1.78 -1.04 -14.36
CA ILE A 60 2.17 -1.39 -12.99
C ILE A 60 3.48 -0.68 -12.66
N ASN A 61 3.48 0.12 -11.60
CA ASN A 61 4.68 0.80 -11.13
C ASN A 61 5.42 -0.05 -10.10
N LEU A 62 6.73 -0.23 -10.29
CA LEU A 62 7.60 -0.96 -9.37
C LEU A 62 8.46 0.02 -8.55
N VAL A 63 8.28 0.04 -7.23
CA VAL A 63 8.94 0.98 -6.31
C VAL A 63 9.79 0.20 -5.30
N LYS A 64 11.07 0.57 -5.14
CA LYS A 64 11.93 0.03 -4.09
C LYS A 64 11.79 0.88 -2.83
N ARG A 65 11.36 0.28 -1.72
CA ARG A 65 11.19 0.94 -0.42
C ARG A 65 11.56 0.00 0.71
N ASP A 66 12.36 0.48 1.66
CA ASP A 66 12.79 -0.27 2.86
C ASP A 66 13.43 -1.64 2.53
N GLY A 67 14.17 -1.72 1.42
CA GLY A 67 14.81 -2.96 0.97
C GLY A 67 13.87 -3.97 0.30
N ALA A 68 12.58 -3.65 0.16
CA ALA A 68 11.58 -4.45 -0.54
C ALA A 68 11.19 -3.81 -1.89
N LEU A 69 10.65 -4.62 -2.80
CA LEU A 69 10.06 -4.15 -4.06
C LEU A 69 8.54 -4.22 -3.95
N TRP A 70 7.87 -3.12 -4.26
CA TRP A 70 6.42 -2.97 -4.19
C TRP A 70 5.86 -2.71 -5.58
N ALA A 71 4.80 -3.41 -5.94
CA ALA A 71 4.04 -3.22 -7.16
C ALA A 71 2.76 -2.45 -6.88
N TYR A 72 2.56 -1.34 -7.58
CA TYR A 72 1.33 -0.54 -7.59
C TYR A 72 0.55 -0.92 -8.84
N ILE A 73 -0.50 -1.72 -8.68
CA ILE A 73 -1.31 -2.26 -9.77
C ILE A 73 -2.55 -1.38 -9.92
N PRO A 74 -2.70 -0.60 -11.00
CA PRO A 74 -3.85 0.28 -11.22
C PRO A 74 -5.08 -0.56 -11.61
N THR A 75 -5.83 -1.03 -10.61
CA THR A 75 -7.05 -1.78 -10.82
C THR A 75 -8.17 -1.23 -9.93
N PRO A 76 -9.23 -0.65 -10.53
CA PRO A 76 -10.30 -0.07 -9.73
C PRO A 76 -11.09 -1.17 -9.02
N CYS A 77 -11.35 -0.95 -7.73
CA CYS A 77 -12.23 -1.76 -6.91
C CYS A 77 -13.67 -1.66 -7.43
N SER A 78 -14.43 -2.75 -7.37
CA SER A 78 -15.86 -2.76 -7.72
C SER A 78 -16.72 -1.86 -6.83
N ALA A 79 -16.23 -1.49 -5.65
CA ALA A 79 -16.87 -0.54 -4.74
C ALA A 79 -16.44 0.92 -4.95
N LEU A 80 -15.68 1.25 -6.01
CA LEU A 80 -15.33 2.62 -6.35
C LEU A 80 -16.49 3.30 -7.09
N GLU A 81 -17.09 4.31 -6.47
CA GLU A 81 -18.12 5.16 -7.08
C GLU A 81 -17.58 6.57 -7.28
N GLY A 82 -17.30 6.96 -8.53
CA GLY A 82 -16.64 8.23 -8.80
C GLY A 82 -15.26 8.25 -8.14
N THR A 83 -15.09 9.08 -7.12
CA THR A 83 -13.82 9.22 -6.38
C THR A 83 -13.91 8.77 -4.91
N ARG A 84 -14.96 8.03 -4.54
CA ARG A 84 -15.21 7.54 -3.17
C ARG A 84 -15.43 6.02 -3.12
N CYS A 85 -15.12 5.41 -1.98
CA CYS A 85 -15.48 4.01 -1.69
C CYS A 85 -16.93 3.94 -1.19
N SER A 86 -17.80 3.17 -1.85
CA SER A 86 -19.20 2.99 -1.46
C SER A 86 -19.38 2.21 -0.16
N LEU A 87 -18.36 1.45 0.27
CA LEU A 87 -18.37 0.69 1.52
C LEU A 87 -17.84 1.51 2.72
N TYR A 88 -17.62 2.82 2.57
CA TYR A 88 -17.09 3.62 3.68
C TYR A 88 -18.02 3.57 4.91
N GLY A 89 -17.47 3.17 6.05
CA GLY A 89 -18.21 3.08 7.32
C GLY A 89 -19.09 1.84 7.46
N THR A 90 -19.06 0.90 6.50
CA THR A 90 -19.80 -0.37 6.58
C THR A 90 -18.90 -1.50 7.08
N GLU A 91 -19.49 -2.56 7.62
CA GLU A 91 -18.75 -3.76 8.04
C GLU A 91 -18.18 -4.57 6.85
N GLU A 92 -18.70 -4.33 5.65
CA GLU A 92 -18.22 -4.98 4.42
C GLU A 92 -16.89 -4.39 3.93
N ARG A 93 -16.49 -3.21 4.42
CA ARG A 93 -15.21 -2.60 4.08
C ARG A 93 -14.06 -3.48 4.57
N PRO A 94 -13.12 -3.88 3.70
CA PRO A 94 -11.95 -4.62 4.13
C PRO A 94 -11.12 -3.80 5.13
N LYS A 95 -10.74 -4.42 6.26
CA LYS A 95 -9.90 -3.79 7.31
C LYS A 95 -8.61 -3.18 6.78
N VAL A 96 -8.03 -3.76 5.72
CA VAL A 96 -6.84 -3.19 5.06
C VAL A 96 -7.09 -1.78 4.54
N CYS A 97 -8.30 -1.49 4.03
CA CYS A 97 -8.66 -0.15 3.60
C CYS A 97 -9.00 0.80 4.75
N ASP A 98 -9.21 0.30 5.97
CA ASP A 98 -9.37 1.15 7.15
C ASP A 98 -8.03 1.64 7.69
N VAL A 99 -6.99 0.81 7.60
CA VAL A 99 -5.64 1.12 8.11
C VAL A 99 -4.72 1.74 7.07
N TRP A 100 -5.08 1.67 5.79
CA TRP A 100 -4.36 2.35 4.72
C TRP A 100 -4.72 3.85 4.60
N PRO A 101 -3.77 4.73 4.26
CA PRO A 101 -2.33 4.50 4.24
C PRO A 101 -1.81 4.31 5.66
N THR A 102 -0.65 3.66 5.79
CA THR A 102 0.01 3.35 7.07
C THR A 102 1.22 4.24 7.34
N SER A 103 1.70 4.99 6.34
CA SER A 103 2.80 5.95 6.51
C SER A 103 2.71 7.13 5.53
N GLN A 104 3.44 8.22 5.80
CA GLN A 104 3.54 9.35 4.88
C GLN A 104 4.17 8.95 3.55
N ALA A 105 5.15 8.03 3.57
CA ALA A 105 5.76 7.50 2.36
C ALA A 105 4.74 6.86 1.42
N GLU A 106 3.71 6.18 1.92
CA GLU A 106 2.63 5.63 1.09
C GLU A 106 1.75 6.71 0.45
N ILE A 107 1.60 7.87 1.10
CA ILE A 107 0.88 9.01 0.55
C ILE A 107 1.72 9.69 -0.53
N ASP A 108 3.01 9.90 -0.25
CA ASP A 108 3.95 10.54 -1.16
C ASP A 108 4.13 9.66 -2.42
N ASP A 109 4.33 8.35 -2.24
CA ASP A 109 4.40 7.37 -3.33
C ASP A 109 3.12 7.39 -4.19
N LEU A 110 1.93 7.42 -3.56
CA LEU A 110 0.68 7.54 -4.29
C LEU A 110 0.66 8.83 -5.12
N LYS A 111 1.00 9.97 -4.51
CA LYS A 111 0.98 11.27 -5.19
C LYS A 111 1.93 11.25 -6.39
N ASP A 112 3.14 10.74 -6.21
CA ASP A 112 4.18 10.71 -7.25
C ASP A 112 3.82 9.77 -8.41
N HIS A 113 3.02 8.73 -8.16
CA HIS A 113 2.73 7.69 -9.15
C HIS A 113 1.29 7.70 -9.72
N SER A 114 0.35 8.37 -9.06
CA SER A 114 -1.04 8.51 -9.53
C SER A 114 -1.48 9.95 -9.75
N GLY A 115 -0.72 10.94 -9.23
CA GLY A 115 -1.13 12.34 -9.20
C GLY A 115 -2.29 12.62 -8.24
N GLN A 116 -2.75 11.63 -7.47
CA GLN A 116 -3.87 11.76 -6.55
C GLN A 116 -3.42 12.46 -5.26
N GLU A 117 -4.16 13.50 -4.87
CA GLU A 117 -3.97 14.16 -3.58
C GLU A 117 -4.92 13.60 -2.54
N CYS A 118 -4.34 13.06 -1.48
CA CYS A 118 -5.08 12.48 -0.37
C CYS A 118 -5.05 13.39 0.86
N THR A 119 -6.15 13.45 1.60
CA THR A 119 -6.25 14.26 2.83
C THR A 119 -5.58 13.62 4.05
N TYR A 120 -5.08 12.39 3.92
CA TYR A 120 -4.34 11.72 4.97
C TYR A 120 -3.06 12.49 5.34
N ARG A 121 -2.70 12.47 6.61
CA ARG A 121 -1.45 13.06 7.12
C ARG A 121 -0.91 12.23 8.27
N PHE A 122 0.41 12.22 8.41
CA PHE A 122 1.09 11.59 9.53
C PHE A 122 1.85 12.67 10.30
N LEU A 123 1.34 13.02 11.48
CA LEU A 123 1.99 14.01 12.35
C LEU A 123 2.91 13.29 13.32
N LYS A 124 4.11 13.85 13.54
CA LYS A 124 4.96 13.45 14.65
C LYS A 124 4.39 14.04 15.94
N GLU A 125 4.52 13.31 17.03
CA GLU A 125 4.15 13.77 18.36
C GLU A 125 4.87 15.10 18.67
N GLY A 126 4.13 16.22 18.65
CA GLY A 126 4.66 17.58 18.90
C GLY A 126 4.50 18.58 17.75
N ASP A 127 4.14 18.16 16.54
CA ASP A 127 3.80 19.08 15.44
C ASP A 127 2.38 19.64 15.66
N LYS A 128 2.28 20.88 16.17
CA LYS A 128 1.03 21.66 16.27
C LYS A 128 0.88 22.60 15.09
#